data_AF-A0A328E6Z3-F1
#
_entry.id   AF-A0A328E6Z3-F1
#
_cell.length_a   1.000
_cell.length_b   1.000
_cell.length_c   1.000
_cell.angle_alpha   90.00
_cell.angle_beta   90.00
_cell.angle_gamma   90.00
#
_symmetry.space_group_name_H-M   'P 1'
#
loop_
_entity.id
_entity.type
_entity.pdbx_description
1 polymer ?
#
loop_
_entity_poly.entity_id
_entity_poly.type
_entity_poly.pdbx_seq_one_letter_code
_entity_poly.pdbx_strand_id
1 'polypeptide(L)'
;MGVPPVDEFSLEEFVKIWSRYKQISKWLLHIFAYLDRNQRNRPTLNQVALTCFRDMVFLGISDKVERAAIELIASEREGGKVDGALLRGVVEICFQFGMKIMDYYEDKLGKDAYLCPEYMLKCEECLRKEKLRVEYYLYSSGKHNYLEEVRNELVLIYQNQLLQNEHSSCHALLKKNKMEVLKTMFRLYDDVTMGLDPIANIFKEHIIDEGKALIQWEKDITMHHIVALELKKLYRKFMDNVTDYFNGHTIFDKALEEAFEVLLDEGVVCRSIVALFKTNLNKEVASRSSVDPAESSFCDCILKQVGFDRVKASQIMAQLEKLHMRSI
;
A
#
# COMPACT_ATOMS: atom_id res chain seq x y z
N MET A 1 -14.04 -40.84 34.73
CA MET A 1 -14.47 -39.43 34.60
C MET A 1 -15.46 -39.39 33.47
N GLY A 2 -16.72 -39.06 33.75
CA GLY A 2 -17.77 -39.02 32.74
C GLY A 2 -17.51 -37.91 31.73
N VAL A 3 -17.68 -38.22 30.45
CA VAL A 3 -17.77 -37.22 29.39
C VAL A 3 -19.02 -36.38 29.68
N PRO A 4 -18.91 -35.05 29.85
CA PRO A 4 -20.08 -34.21 30.09
C PRO A 4 -21.00 -34.20 28.86
N PRO A 5 -22.34 -34.10 29.07
CA PRO A 5 -23.32 -34.09 27.98
C PRO A 5 -23.14 -32.89 27.04
N VAL A 6 -23.46 -33.09 25.76
CA VAL A 6 -23.08 -32.26 24.60
C VAL A 6 -23.99 -31.02 24.39
N ASP A 7 -24.87 -30.69 25.33
CA ASP A 7 -25.99 -29.75 25.08
C ASP A 7 -25.79 -28.30 25.54
N GLU A 8 -24.63 -27.92 26.08
CA GLU A 8 -24.34 -26.51 26.32
C GLU A 8 -22.86 -26.21 26.05
N PHE A 9 -22.52 -26.04 24.76
CA PHE A 9 -21.18 -25.57 24.39
C PHE A 9 -21.00 -24.14 24.91
N SER A 10 -20.08 -23.96 25.86
CA SER A 10 -19.69 -22.66 26.37
C SER A 10 -18.30 -22.30 25.86
N LEU A 11 -18.21 -21.18 25.12
CA LEU A 11 -16.94 -20.64 24.64
C LEU A 11 -16.02 -20.25 25.79
N GLU A 12 -16.58 -19.80 26.92
CA GLU A 12 -15.82 -19.49 28.14
C GLU A 12 -15.13 -20.72 28.72
N GLU A 13 -15.85 -21.85 28.79
CA GLU A 13 -15.29 -23.09 29.30
C GLU A 13 -14.21 -23.62 28.35
N PHE A 14 -14.42 -23.49 27.04
CA PHE A 14 -13.40 -23.85 26.05
C PHE A 14 -12.10 -23.03 26.21
N VAL A 15 -12.21 -21.71 26.41
CA VAL A 15 -11.05 -20.84 26.68
C VAL A 15 -10.34 -21.24 27.99
N LYS A 16 -11.08 -21.63 29.03
CA LYS A 16 -10.50 -22.15 30.28
C LYS A 16 -9.76 -23.48 30.06
N ILE A 17 -10.34 -24.40 29.29
CA ILE A 17 -9.71 -25.68 28.92
C ILE A 17 -8.39 -25.42 28.18
N TRP A 18 -8.40 -24.54 27.19
CA TRP A 18 -7.20 -24.15 26.45
C TRP A 18 -6.12 -23.55 27.37
N SER A 19 -6.51 -22.65 28.28
CA SER A 19 -5.59 -22.03 29.25
C SER A 19 -4.94 -23.07 30.18
N ARG A 20 -5.73 -24.00 30.71
CA ARG A 20 -5.23 -25.12 31.53
C ARG A 20 -4.28 -26.02 30.74
N TYR A 21 -4.65 -26.35 29.49
CA TYR A 21 -3.83 -27.17 28.61
C TYR A 21 -2.46 -26.51 28.33
N LYS A 22 -2.44 -25.21 28.06
CA LYS A 22 -1.19 -24.45 27.88
C LYS A 22 -0.31 -24.47 29.11
N GLN A 23 -0.89 -24.31 30.31
CA GLN A 23 -0.13 -24.39 31.55
C GLN A 23 0.52 -25.77 31.70
N ILE A 24 -0.26 -26.85 31.60
CA ILE A 24 0.25 -28.22 31.71
C ILE A 24 1.33 -28.49 30.65
N SER A 25 1.08 -28.08 29.41
CA SER A 25 2.04 -28.21 28.32
C SER A 25 3.35 -27.49 28.61
N LYS A 26 3.31 -26.26 29.15
CA LYS A 26 4.51 -25.52 29.55
C LYS A 26 5.32 -26.24 30.62
N TRP A 27 4.66 -26.85 31.62
CA TRP A 27 5.34 -27.67 32.62
C TRP A 27 5.99 -28.91 32.00
N LEU A 28 5.27 -29.61 31.13
CA LEU A 28 5.80 -30.79 30.43
C LEU A 28 6.99 -30.44 29.51
N LEU A 29 6.91 -29.34 28.78
CA LEU A 29 8.00 -28.83 27.94
C LEU A 29 9.26 -28.56 28.76
N HIS A 30 9.11 -28.03 29.98
CA HIS A 30 10.25 -27.77 30.85
C HIS A 30 10.88 -29.08 31.36
N ILE A 31 10.07 -30.03 31.82
CA ILE A 31 10.54 -31.33 32.35
C ILE A 31 11.24 -32.13 31.25
N PHE A 32 10.70 -32.09 30.02
CA PHE A 32 11.19 -32.89 28.89
C PHE A 32 12.05 -32.11 27.91
N ALA A 33 12.54 -30.92 28.27
CA ALA A 33 13.31 -30.03 27.39
C ALA A 33 14.55 -30.71 26.75
N TYR A 34 15.09 -31.75 27.37
CA TYR A 34 16.21 -32.52 26.84
C TYR A 34 15.85 -33.32 25.56
N LEU A 35 14.59 -33.70 25.37
CA LEU A 35 14.15 -34.44 24.18
C LEU A 35 14.27 -33.59 22.92
N ASP A 36 13.87 -32.32 22.99
CA ASP A 36 14.00 -31.37 21.87
C ASP A 36 15.47 -31.13 21.49
N ARG A 37 16.40 -31.16 22.46
CA ARG A 37 17.84 -31.02 22.21
C ARG A 37 18.44 -32.22 21.48
N ASN A 38 17.93 -33.42 21.78
CA ASN A 38 18.50 -34.68 21.34
C ASN A 38 17.83 -35.24 20.07
N GLN A 39 16.65 -34.76 19.69
CA GLN A 39 15.90 -35.25 18.51
C GLN A 39 15.64 -34.17 17.45
N ARG A 40 16.72 -33.70 16.81
CA ARG A 40 16.70 -32.55 15.87
C ARG A 40 15.85 -32.74 14.60
N ASN A 41 15.51 -33.97 14.22
CA ASN A 41 14.74 -34.28 13.00
C ASN A 41 13.25 -34.60 13.27
N ARG A 42 12.73 -34.23 14.44
CA ARG A 42 11.32 -34.46 14.80
C ARG A 42 10.63 -33.15 15.18
N PRO A 43 9.29 -33.09 15.13
CA PRO A 43 8.56 -31.95 15.67
C PRO A 43 8.95 -31.73 17.12
N THR A 44 9.12 -30.47 17.49
CA THR A 44 9.37 -30.07 18.88
C THR A 44 8.21 -30.53 19.76
N LEU A 45 8.47 -30.75 21.04
CA LEU A 45 7.44 -31.08 22.02
C LEU A 45 6.29 -30.05 22.01
N ASN A 46 6.60 -28.77 21.74
CA ASN A 46 5.58 -27.73 21.64
C ASN A 46 4.66 -27.96 20.43
N GLN A 47 5.23 -28.28 19.27
CA GLN A 47 4.45 -28.64 18.08
C GLN A 47 3.60 -29.89 18.31
N VAL A 48 4.13 -30.89 19.01
CA VAL A 48 3.39 -32.11 19.37
C VAL A 48 2.22 -31.78 20.29
N ALA A 49 2.43 -30.97 21.35
CA ALA A 49 1.36 -30.55 22.25
C ALA A 49 0.25 -29.80 21.50
N LEU A 50 0.60 -28.85 20.65
CA LEU A 50 -0.37 -28.12 19.82
C LEU A 50 -1.16 -29.06 18.90
N THR A 51 -0.47 -30.00 18.24
CA THR A 51 -1.10 -31.00 17.36
C THR A 51 -2.05 -31.91 18.14
N CYS A 52 -1.64 -32.37 19.32
CA CYS A 52 -2.46 -33.19 20.20
C CYS A 52 -3.76 -32.47 20.61
N PHE A 53 -3.68 -31.21 21.02
CA PHE A 53 -4.87 -30.45 21.38
C PHE A 53 -5.78 -30.23 20.16
N ARG A 54 -5.18 -29.90 19.01
CA ARG A 54 -5.92 -29.72 17.76
C ARG A 54 -6.73 -30.96 17.42
N ASP A 55 -6.04 -32.10 17.34
CA ASP A 55 -6.62 -33.33 16.79
C ASP A 55 -7.60 -34.01 17.77
N MET A 56 -7.33 -33.95 19.08
CA MET A 56 -8.17 -34.64 20.08
C MET A 56 -9.29 -33.78 20.66
N VAL A 57 -9.15 -32.44 20.64
CA VAL A 57 -10.12 -31.54 21.27
C VAL A 57 -10.72 -30.60 20.24
N PHE A 58 -9.90 -29.79 19.59
CA PHE A 58 -10.39 -28.70 18.75
C PHE A 58 -11.21 -29.18 17.55
N LEU A 59 -10.70 -30.15 16.76
CA LEU A 59 -11.37 -30.59 15.53
C LEU A 59 -12.80 -31.08 15.76
N GLY A 60 -13.07 -31.76 16.88
CA GLY A 60 -14.40 -32.30 17.20
C GLY A 60 -15.45 -31.24 17.54
N ILE A 61 -15.05 -30.00 17.83
CA ILE A 61 -15.94 -28.88 18.18
C ILE A 61 -15.66 -27.60 17.39
N SER A 62 -14.78 -27.68 16.39
CA SER A 62 -14.28 -26.54 15.60
C SER A 62 -15.43 -25.70 15.06
N ASP A 63 -16.41 -26.29 14.37
CA ASP A 63 -17.58 -25.58 13.83
C ASP A 63 -18.42 -24.82 14.90
N LYS A 64 -18.47 -25.34 16.13
CA LYS A 64 -19.17 -24.67 17.24
C LYS A 64 -18.34 -23.53 17.81
N VAL A 65 -17.03 -23.75 17.97
CA VAL A 65 -16.06 -22.76 18.44
C VAL A 65 -15.98 -21.60 17.46
N GLU A 66 -15.87 -21.87 16.16
CA GLU A 66 -15.77 -20.86 15.10
C GLU A 66 -17.00 -19.97 15.04
N ARG A 67 -18.22 -20.56 15.02
CA ARG A 67 -19.46 -19.77 15.02
C ARG A 67 -19.59 -18.89 16.26
N ALA A 68 -19.39 -19.47 17.44
CA ALA A 68 -19.48 -18.70 18.69
C ALA A 68 -18.40 -17.62 18.79
N ALA A 69 -17.20 -17.88 18.27
CA ALA A 69 -16.12 -16.90 18.21
C ALA A 69 -16.48 -15.73 17.27
N ILE A 70 -16.99 -16.02 16.07
CA ILE A 70 -17.44 -14.99 15.12
C ILE A 70 -18.56 -14.15 15.74
N GLU A 71 -19.56 -14.77 16.38
CA GLU A 71 -20.66 -14.06 17.05
C GLU A 71 -20.16 -13.15 18.19
N LEU A 72 -19.25 -13.65 19.03
CA LEU A 72 -18.67 -12.88 20.13
C LEU A 72 -17.89 -11.67 19.61
N ILE A 73 -17.06 -11.89 18.58
CA ILE A 73 -16.27 -10.85 17.93
C ILE A 73 -17.18 -9.83 17.24
N ALA A 74 -18.22 -10.29 16.53
CA ALA A 74 -19.20 -9.41 15.89
C ALA A 74 -19.90 -8.52 16.91
N SER A 75 -20.35 -9.10 18.02
CA SER A 75 -21.00 -8.37 19.11
C SER A 75 -20.10 -7.29 19.69
N GLU A 76 -18.82 -7.57 19.96
CA GLU A 76 -17.86 -6.55 20.40
C GLU A 76 -17.69 -5.44 19.36
N ARG A 77 -17.53 -5.82 18.08
CA ARG A 77 -17.28 -4.89 17.00
C ARG A 77 -18.45 -3.94 16.74
N GLU A 78 -19.65 -4.38 17.09
CA GLU A 78 -20.90 -3.60 17.02
C GLU A 78 -21.18 -2.77 18.28
N GLY A 79 -20.27 -2.78 19.27
CA GLY A 79 -20.35 -1.97 20.49
C GLY A 79 -20.95 -2.71 21.69
N GLY A 80 -21.11 -4.03 21.60
CA GLY A 80 -21.49 -4.88 22.72
C GLY A 80 -20.44 -4.87 23.83
N LYS A 81 -20.91 -4.99 25.08
CA LYS A 81 -20.01 -5.16 26.23
C LYS A 81 -19.58 -6.62 26.33
N VAL A 82 -18.36 -6.89 25.93
CA VAL A 82 -17.74 -8.23 26.00
C VAL A 82 -16.58 -8.21 27.01
N ASP A 83 -16.40 -9.31 27.75
CA ASP A 83 -15.22 -9.48 28.60
C ASP A 83 -13.94 -9.55 27.75
N GLY A 84 -13.04 -8.58 27.94
CA GLY A 84 -11.78 -8.50 27.21
C GLY A 84 -10.84 -9.70 27.47
N ALA A 85 -10.94 -10.37 28.63
CA ALA A 85 -10.16 -11.56 28.91
C ALA A 85 -10.66 -12.77 28.10
N LEU A 86 -11.98 -12.92 27.98
CA LEU A 86 -12.59 -13.92 27.12
C LEU A 86 -12.24 -13.67 25.65
N LEU A 87 -12.44 -12.44 25.17
CA LEU A 87 -12.14 -12.06 23.79
C LEU A 87 -10.68 -12.32 23.42
N ARG A 88 -9.76 -11.96 24.31
CA ARG A 88 -8.33 -12.26 24.13
C ARG A 88 -8.08 -13.75 23.98
N GLY A 89 -8.67 -14.58 24.84
CA GLY A 89 -8.53 -16.02 24.78
C GLY A 89 -9.09 -16.61 23.49
N VAL A 90 -10.23 -16.10 23.03
CA VAL A 90 -10.86 -16.50 21.76
C VAL A 90 -9.96 -16.14 20.59
N VAL A 91 -9.54 -14.87 20.45
CA VAL A 91 -8.67 -14.43 19.35
C VAL A 91 -7.35 -15.22 19.32
N GLU A 92 -6.76 -15.53 20.48
CA GLU A 92 -5.57 -16.36 20.56
C GLU A 92 -5.80 -17.77 20.01
N ILE A 93 -6.91 -18.41 20.38
CA ILE A 93 -7.30 -19.74 19.86
C ILE A 93 -7.51 -19.66 18.35
N CYS A 94 -8.22 -18.63 17.88
CA CYS A 94 -8.48 -18.44 16.47
C CYS A 94 -7.18 -18.38 15.67
N PHE A 95 -6.24 -17.54 16.12
CA PHE A 95 -4.93 -17.40 15.49
C PHE A 95 -4.12 -18.72 15.57
N GLN A 96 -4.12 -19.38 16.73
CA GLN A 96 -3.35 -20.61 16.95
C GLN A 96 -3.79 -21.77 16.06
N PHE A 97 -5.08 -21.86 15.75
CA PHE A 97 -5.67 -22.94 14.95
C PHE A 97 -6.09 -22.51 13.54
N GLY A 98 -5.80 -21.27 13.14
CA GLY A 98 -6.12 -20.74 11.82
C GLY A 98 -7.63 -20.66 11.54
N MET A 99 -8.44 -20.36 12.56
CA MET A 99 -9.88 -20.18 12.40
C MET A 99 -10.16 -18.96 11.54
N LYS A 100 -11.16 -19.07 10.67
CA LYS A 100 -11.56 -18.00 9.74
C LYS A 100 -12.37 -16.90 10.43
N ILE A 101 -11.77 -16.20 11.41
CA ILE A 101 -12.38 -14.98 11.97
C ILE A 101 -12.70 -13.97 10.86
N MET A 102 -11.90 -14.03 9.80
CA MET A 102 -11.97 -13.19 8.62
C MET A 102 -13.29 -13.24 7.87
N ASP A 103 -14.04 -14.35 7.97
CA ASP A 103 -15.37 -14.47 7.36
C ASP A 103 -16.33 -13.36 7.89
N TYR A 104 -16.09 -12.83 9.10
CA TYR A 104 -16.80 -11.64 9.59
C TYR A 104 -16.65 -10.43 8.66
N TYR A 105 -15.43 -10.17 8.19
CA TYR A 105 -15.16 -9.00 7.37
C TYR A 105 -15.72 -9.18 5.95
N GLU A 106 -15.70 -10.41 5.42
CA GLU A 106 -16.35 -10.71 4.16
C GLU A 106 -17.86 -10.44 4.21
N ASP A 107 -18.52 -10.87 5.29
CA ASP A 107 -19.96 -10.66 5.49
C ASP A 107 -20.29 -9.19 5.75
N LYS A 108 -19.52 -8.52 6.61
CA LYS A 108 -19.81 -7.14 7.04
C LYS A 108 -19.51 -6.08 5.99
N LEU A 109 -18.45 -6.26 5.20
CA LEU A 109 -18.10 -5.30 4.15
C LEU A 109 -18.92 -5.52 2.88
N GLY A 110 -19.47 -6.73 2.69
CA GLY A 110 -20.44 -7.07 1.67
C GLY A 110 -19.81 -7.31 0.30
N LYS A 111 -20.24 -8.41 -0.36
CA LYS A 111 -19.76 -8.80 -1.69
C LYS A 111 -19.97 -7.77 -2.80
N ASP A 112 -21.00 -6.95 -2.66
CA ASP A 112 -21.38 -5.96 -3.66
C ASP A 112 -20.64 -4.61 -3.51
N ALA A 113 -19.91 -4.40 -2.41
CA ALA A 113 -19.13 -3.18 -2.16
C ALA A 113 -17.69 -3.27 -2.69
N TYR A 114 -17.22 -4.43 -3.15
CA TYR A 114 -15.82 -4.66 -3.52
C TYR A 114 -15.32 -3.90 -4.76
N LEU A 115 -16.19 -3.14 -5.43
CA LEU A 115 -15.88 -2.45 -6.68
C LEU A 115 -15.86 -0.92 -6.57
N CYS A 116 -15.86 -0.35 -5.35
CA CYS A 116 -16.05 1.09 -5.18
C CYS A 116 -14.99 1.76 -4.27
N PRO A 117 -14.64 3.04 -4.51
CA PRO A 117 -13.74 3.82 -3.65
C PRO A 117 -14.13 3.82 -2.17
N GLU A 118 -15.42 3.68 -1.87
CA GLU A 118 -15.95 3.60 -0.51
C GLU A 118 -15.47 2.34 0.24
N TYR A 119 -15.11 1.26 -0.47
CA TYR A 119 -14.52 0.07 0.13
C TYR A 119 -13.15 0.36 0.77
N MET A 120 -12.29 1.12 0.08
CA MET A 120 -10.96 1.47 0.60
C MET A 120 -11.07 2.29 1.88
N LEU A 121 -12.02 3.24 1.93
CA LEU A 121 -12.31 4.03 3.13
C LEU A 121 -12.81 3.15 4.29
N LYS A 122 -13.67 2.17 4.00
CA LYS A 122 -14.13 1.21 5.01
C LYS A 122 -12.99 0.31 5.50
N CYS A 123 -12.11 -0.16 4.62
CA CYS A 123 -10.97 -0.98 4.97
C CYS A 123 -10.01 -0.24 5.89
N GLU A 124 -9.72 1.03 5.58
CA GLU A 124 -8.88 1.87 6.43
C GLU A 124 -9.50 2.06 7.82
N GLU A 125 -10.80 2.39 7.89
CA GLU A 125 -11.48 2.55 9.16
C GLU A 125 -11.52 1.24 9.97
N CYS A 126 -11.72 0.10 9.30
CA CYS A 126 -11.64 -1.23 9.92
C CYS A 126 -10.24 -1.50 10.48
N LEU A 127 -9.18 -1.30 9.69
CA LEU A 127 -7.80 -1.50 10.12
C LEU A 127 -7.41 -0.56 11.26
N ARG A 128 -7.88 0.69 11.23
CA ARG A 128 -7.66 1.67 12.31
C ARG A 128 -8.30 1.21 13.62
N LYS A 129 -9.57 0.77 13.57
CA LYS A 129 -10.27 0.21 14.74
C LYS A 129 -9.57 -1.04 15.25
N GLU A 130 -9.12 -1.90 14.34
CA GLU A 130 -8.46 -3.13 14.71
C GLU A 130 -7.10 -2.89 15.36
N LYS A 131 -6.32 -1.93 14.86
CA LYS A 131 -5.07 -1.48 15.48
C LYS A 131 -5.27 -1.03 16.93
N LEU A 132 -6.35 -0.28 17.20
CA LEU A 132 -6.71 0.13 18.57
C LEU A 132 -7.11 -1.06 19.46
N ARG A 133 -7.87 -2.02 18.92
CA ARG A 133 -8.28 -3.24 19.63
C ARG A 133 -7.09 -4.12 20.00
N VAL A 134 -6.21 -4.35 19.05
CA VAL A 134 -4.97 -5.11 19.21
C VAL A 134 -4.10 -4.47 20.29
N GLU A 135 -4.05 -3.14 20.36
CA GLU A 135 -3.32 -2.44 21.39
C GLU A 135 -3.93 -2.65 22.79
N TYR A 136 -5.26 -2.68 22.89
CA TYR A 136 -5.98 -2.80 24.15
C TYR A 136 -5.97 -4.22 24.74
N TYR A 137 -6.14 -5.27 23.92
CA TYR A 137 -6.36 -6.62 24.46
C TYR A 137 -5.49 -7.75 23.90
N LEU A 138 -4.63 -7.55 22.89
CA LEU A 138 -3.72 -8.61 22.42
C LEU A 138 -2.30 -8.49 23.01
N TYR A 139 -1.65 -9.63 23.22
CA TYR A 139 -0.27 -9.69 23.68
C TYR A 139 0.71 -9.24 22.59
N SER A 140 1.78 -8.55 22.98
CA SER A 140 2.79 -7.94 22.10
C SER A 140 3.35 -8.87 21.02
N SER A 141 3.50 -10.17 21.30
CA SER A 141 4.06 -11.15 20.37
C SER A 141 3.10 -11.56 19.23
N GLY A 142 1.79 -11.35 19.38
CA GLY A 142 0.78 -11.71 18.37
C GLY A 142 0.19 -10.51 17.62
N LYS A 143 0.49 -9.28 18.06
CA LYS A 143 -0.08 -8.04 17.49
C LYS A 143 0.22 -7.89 16.01
N HIS A 144 1.47 -8.11 15.62
CA HIS A 144 1.93 -7.93 14.24
C HIS A 144 1.25 -8.94 13.30
N ASN A 145 1.31 -10.23 13.64
CA ASN A 145 0.77 -11.28 12.78
C ASN A 145 -0.74 -11.17 12.58
N TYR A 146 -1.48 -10.81 13.63
CA TYR A 146 -2.93 -10.61 13.52
C TYR A 146 -3.28 -9.42 12.61
N LEU A 147 -2.58 -8.29 12.75
CA LEU A 147 -2.83 -7.13 11.87
C LEU A 147 -2.45 -7.42 10.41
N GLU A 148 -1.37 -8.18 10.17
CA GLU A 148 -1.03 -8.65 8.83
C GLU A 148 -2.11 -9.55 8.23
N GLU A 149 -2.64 -10.50 9.00
CA GLU A 149 -3.75 -11.34 8.53
C GLU A 149 -4.98 -10.49 8.18
N VAL A 150 -5.36 -9.55 9.06
CA VAL A 150 -6.52 -8.66 8.79
C VAL A 150 -6.28 -7.83 7.54
N ARG A 151 -5.05 -7.33 7.34
CA ARG A 151 -4.69 -6.59 6.13
C ARG A 151 -4.73 -7.46 4.88
N ASN A 152 -4.23 -8.69 4.94
CA ASN A 152 -4.25 -9.64 3.83
C ASN A 152 -5.68 -9.85 3.35
N GLU A 153 -6.60 -10.10 4.29
CA GLU A 153 -8.01 -10.34 3.98
C GLU A 153 -8.70 -9.11 3.37
N LEU A 154 -8.50 -7.95 3.99
CA LEU A 154 -9.22 -6.73 3.62
C LEU A 154 -8.65 -6.06 2.36
N VAL A 155 -7.35 -6.18 2.12
CA VAL A 155 -6.66 -5.37 1.11
C VAL A 155 -6.05 -6.24 0.01
N LEU A 156 -5.26 -7.25 0.37
CA LEU A 156 -4.42 -7.97 -0.59
C LEU A 156 -5.19 -8.97 -1.45
N ILE A 157 -6.19 -9.65 -0.88
CA ILE A 157 -7.08 -10.55 -1.65
C ILE A 157 -7.76 -9.78 -2.80
N TYR A 158 -8.12 -8.52 -2.57
CA TYR A 158 -8.87 -7.70 -3.51
C TYR A 158 -8.01 -6.72 -4.33
N GLN A 159 -6.67 -6.72 -4.15
CA GLN A 159 -5.78 -5.71 -4.72
C GLN A 159 -5.94 -5.54 -6.24
N ASN A 160 -5.92 -6.64 -7.01
CA ASN A 160 -6.05 -6.56 -8.47
C ASN A 160 -7.41 -6.00 -8.89
N GLN A 161 -8.48 -6.40 -8.20
CA GLN A 161 -9.84 -5.94 -8.47
C GLN A 161 -10.01 -4.45 -8.12
N LEU A 162 -9.38 -4.00 -7.05
CA LEU A 162 -9.41 -2.61 -6.62
C LEU A 162 -8.59 -1.69 -7.53
N LEU A 163 -7.43 -2.14 -8.00
CA LEU A 163 -6.51 -1.33 -8.80
C LEU A 163 -6.88 -1.28 -10.29
N GLN A 164 -7.46 -2.35 -10.85
CA GLN A 164 -7.67 -2.49 -12.31
C GLN A 164 -9.11 -2.22 -12.79
N ASN A 165 -10.08 -2.10 -11.90
CA ASN A 165 -11.48 -1.95 -12.28
C ASN A 165 -11.80 -0.56 -12.89
N GLU A 166 -12.59 -0.50 -13.96
CA GLU A 166 -12.84 0.71 -14.76
C GLU A 166 -13.36 1.93 -13.96
N HIS A 167 -14.09 1.72 -12.86
CA HIS A 167 -14.69 2.80 -12.07
C HIS A 167 -13.97 3.12 -10.75
N SER A 168 -13.17 2.19 -10.23
CA SER A 168 -12.39 2.32 -8.99
C SER A 168 -10.87 2.32 -9.20
N SER A 169 -10.41 2.11 -10.44
CA SER A 169 -8.99 2.09 -10.78
C SER A 169 -8.29 3.36 -10.30
N CYS A 170 -7.03 3.20 -9.90
CA CYS A 170 -6.19 4.32 -9.53
C CYS A 170 -6.17 5.38 -10.66
N HIS A 171 -6.20 4.96 -11.92
CA HIS A 171 -6.34 5.84 -13.08
C HIS A 171 -7.63 6.68 -13.05
N ALA A 172 -8.79 6.08 -12.77
CA ALA A 172 -10.06 6.79 -12.66
C ALA A 172 -10.08 7.77 -11.47
N LEU A 173 -9.41 7.42 -10.37
CA LEU A 173 -9.28 8.27 -9.18
C LEU A 173 -8.40 9.49 -9.44
N LEU A 174 -7.26 9.30 -10.12
CA LEU A 174 -6.36 10.38 -10.55
C LEU A 174 -7.08 11.33 -11.51
N LYS A 175 -7.77 10.80 -12.52
CA LYS A 175 -8.53 11.60 -13.51
C LYS A 175 -9.67 12.41 -12.88
N LYS A 176 -10.33 11.89 -11.84
CA LYS A 176 -11.41 12.57 -11.11
C LYS A 176 -10.91 13.42 -9.93
N ASN A 177 -9.60 13.49 -9.73
CA ASN A 177 -8.95 14.20 -8.61
C ASN A 177 -9.53 13.83 -7.22
N LYS A 178 -9.82 12.55 -6.98
CA LYS A 178 -10.37 12.08 -5.71
C LYS A 178 -9.28 11.93 -4.64
N MET A 179 -8.86 13.07 -4.08
CA MET A 179 -7.72 13.18 -3.16
C MET A 179 -7.81 12.26 -1.94
N GLU A 180 -8.96 12.22 -1.25
CA GLU A 180 -9.11 11.44 -0.01
C GLU A 180 -8.95 9.93 -0.25
N VAL A 181 -9.44 9.43 -1.39
CA VAL A 181 -9.33 8.01 -1.74
C VAL A 181 -7.88 7.66 -2.13
N LEU A 182 -7.18 8.56 -2.83
CA LEU A 182 -5.76 8.36 -3.18
C LEU A 182 -4.86 8.33 -1.94
N LYS A 183 -5.08 9.24 -0.99
CA LYS A 183 -4.40 9.23 0.32
C LYS A 183 -4.68 7.95 1.09
N THR A 184 -5.94 7.51 1.10
CA THR A 184 -6.35 6.25 1.73
C THR A 184 -5.64 5.07 1.08
N MET A 185 -5.63 5.02 -0.25
CA MET A 185 -4.93 3.97 -1.01
C MET A 185 -3.45 3.95 -0.66
N PHE A 186 -2.77 5.11 -0.63
CA PHE A 186 -1.38 5.17 -0.19
C PHE A 186 -1.18 4.57 1.21
N ARG A 187 -1.96 5.03 2.21
CA ARG A 187 -1.84 4.54 3.61
C ARG A 187 -2.10 3.04 3.75
N LEU A 188 -3.01 2.47 2.95
CA LEU A 188 -3.32 1.04 2.98
C LEU A 188 -2.17 0.16 2.46
N TYR A 189 -1.44 0.64 1.46
CA TYR A 189 -0.39 -0.13 0.76
C TYR A 189 1.04 0.26 1.19
N ASP A 190 1.24 1.37 1.90
CA ASP A 190 2.56 1.83 2.39
C ASP A 190 3.21 0.83 3.35
N ASP A 191 2.41 0.24 4.25
CA ASP A 191 2.88 -0.80 5.18
C ASP A 191 3.08 -2.18 4.51
N VAL A 192 2.67 -2.35 3.24
CA VAL A 192 2.76 -3.63 2.52
C VAL A 192 4.07 -3.69 1.75
N THR A 193 4.80 -4.79 1.91
CA THR A 193 6.02 -5.03 1.14
C THR A 193 5.73 -5.02 -0.36
N MET A 194 6.33 -4.08 -1.10
CA MET A 194 6.08 -3.84 -2.54
C MET A 194 4.62 -3.52 -2.91
N GLY A 195 3.79 -3.10 -1.95
CA GLY A 195 2.39 -2.77 -2.18
C GLY A 195 2.19 -1.52 -3.04
N LEU A 196 3.14 -0.59 -2.99
CA LEU A 196 3.10 0.68 -3.72
C LEU A 196 3.54 0.57 -5.19
N ASP A 197 4.30 -0.47 -5.57
CA ASP A 197 4.86 -0.59 -6.93
C ASP A 197 3.79 -0.58 -8.03
N PRO A 198 2.66 -1.31 -7.89
CA PRO A 198 1.59 -1.27 -8.90
C PRO A 198 0.93 0.12 -8.97
N ILE A 199 0.80 0.82 -7.83
CA ILE A 199 0.20 2.15 -7.77
C ILE A 199 1.12 3.18 -8.43
N ALA A 200 2.43 3.09 -8.18
CA ALA A 200 3.44 3.93 -8.80
C ALA A 200 3.49 3.74 -10.32
N ASN A 201 3.34 2.51 -10.80
CA ASN A 201 3.26 2.22 -12.24
C ASN A 201 1.99 2.82 -12.87
N ILE A 202 0.82 2.67 -12.25
CA ILE A 202 -0.42 3.28 -12.75
C ILE A 202 -0.31 4.82 -12.75
N PHE A 203 0.32 5.39 -11.72
CA PHE A 203 0.58 6.83 -11.63
C PHE A 203 1.49 7.32 -12.77
N LYS A 204 2.58 6.60 -13.07
CA LYS A 204 3.47 6.87 -14.20
C LYS A 204 2.70 6.82 -15.54
N GLU A 205 1.93 5.77 -15.78
CA GLU A 205 1.14 5.62 -17.00
C GLU A 205 0.14 6.79 -17.17
N HIS A 206 -0.54 7.18 -16.09
CA HIS A 206 -1.46 8.31 -16.11
C HIS A 206 -0.78 9.65 -16.48
N ILE A 207 0.43 9.91 -15.95
CA ILE A 207 1.21 11.10 -16.32
C ILE A 207 1.58 11.06 -17.81
N ILE A 208 2.02 9.91 -18.30
CA ILE A 208 2.37 9.72 -19.71
C ILE A 208 1.15 9.96 -20.61
N ASP A 209 -0.03 9.46 -20.25
CA ASP A 209 -1.26 9.66 -21.01
C ASP A 209 -1.70 11.13 -21.03
N GLU A 210 -1.66 11.84 -19.89
CA GLU A 210 -1.96 13.27 -19.83
C GLU A 210 -0.94 14.09 -20.66
N GLY A 211 0.36 13.75 -20.56
CA GLY A 211 1.42 14.40 -21.33
C GLY A 211 1.29 14.17 -22.84
N LYS A 212 0.97 12.94 -23.27
CA LYS A 212 0.76 12.61 -24.69
C LYS A 212 -0.45 13.31 -25.27
N ALA A 213 -1.56 13.37 -24.53
CA ALA A 213 -2.74 14.10 -24.95
C ALA A 213 -2.42 15.59 -25.19
N LEU A 214 -1.58 16.18 -24.32
CA LEU A 214 -1.11 17.55 -24.45
C LEU A 214 -0.24 17.75 -25.70
N ILE A 215 0.74 16.87 -25.91
CA ILE A 215 1.63 16.92 -27.09
C ILE A 215 0.85 16.70 -28.40
N GLN A 216 -0.13 15.80 -28.40
CA GLN A 216 -0.91 15.45 -29.59
C GLN A 216 -1.91 16.53 -30.00
N TRP A 217 -2.47 17.29 -29.04
CA TRP A 217 -3.35 18.42 -29.32
C TRP A 217 -2.63 19.57 -30.02
N GLU A 218 -1.30 19.63 -29.92
CA GLU A 218 -0.47 20.72 -30.44
C GLU A 218 0.39 20.27 -31.66
N LYS A 219 -0.25 19.56 -32.60
CA LYS A 219 0.37 19.14 -33.87
C LYS A 219 0.57 20.27 -34.89
N ASP A 220 0.12 21.49 -34.61
CA ASP A 220 0.46 22.67 -35.41
C ASP A 220 1.77 23.29 -34.91
N ILE A 221 2.82 23.11 -35.73
CA ILE A 221 4.26 23.18 -35.45
C ILE A 221 4.79 24.61 -35.10
N THR A 222 3.96 25.53 -34.62
CA THR A 222 4.39 26.93 -34.40
C THR A 222 4.62 27.31 -32.93
N MET A 223 4.24 26.47 -31.96
CA MET A 223 4.21 26.84 -30.54
C MET A 223 4.97 25.88 -29.60
N HIS A 224 6.12 25.40 -30.05
CA HIS A 224 7.09 24.65 -29.25
C HIS A 224 7.42 25.25 -27.86
N HIS A 225 7.33 26.59 -27.72
CA HIS A 225 7.42 27.28 -26.42
C HIS A 225 6.28 26.94 -25.46
N ILE A 226 5.06 26.90 -25.98
CA ILE A 226 3.85 26.70 -25.19
C ILE A 226 3.82 25.27 -24.67
N VAL A 227 4.10 24.28 -25.51
CA VAL A 227 4.20 22.88 -25.09
C VAL A 227 5.19 22.70 -23.93
N ALA A 228 6.37 23.34 -24.00
CA ALA A 228 7.36 23.28 -22.91
C ALA A 228 6.87 23.94 -21.60
N LEU A 229 6.15 25.07 -21.69
CA LEU A 229 5.55 25.72 -20.54
C LEU A 229 4.41 24.91 -19.93
N GLU A 230 3.58 24.28 -20.75
CA GLU A 230 2.47 23.43 -20.31
C GLU A 230 2.98 22.13 -19.68
N LEU A 231 4.02 21.50 -20.25
CA LEU A 231 4.69 20.36 -19.62
C LEU A 231 5.32 20.73 -18.27
N LYS A 232 5.87 21.94 -18.13
CA LYS A 232 6.34 22.44 -16.83
C LYS A 232 5.20 22.58 -15.83
N LYS A 233 4.05 23.13 -16.24
CA LYS A 233 2.86 23.22 -15.37
C LYS A 233 2.37 21.83 -14.96
N LEU A 234 2.36 20.88 -15.89
CA LEU A 234 1.99 19.49 -15.65
C LEU A 234 2.95 18.82 -14.65
N TYR A 235 4.26 19.02 -14.82
CA TYR A 235 5.28 18.51 -13.89
C TYR A 235 5.06 19.06 -12.47
N ARG A 236 4.84 20.37 -12.34
CA ARG A 236 4.58 21.00 -11.04
C ARG A 236 3.30 20.46 -10.40
N LYS A 237 2.21 20.35 -11.17
CA LYS A 237 0.94 19.74 -10.71
C LYS A 237 1.17 18.35 -10.12
N PHE A 238 1.93 17.49 -10.81
CA PHE A 238 2.19 16.14 -10.30
C PHE A 238 3.21 16.10 -9.16
N MET A 239 4.18 17.00 -9.11
CA MET A 239 5.09 17.16 -7.96
C MET A 239 4.32 17.58 -6.69
N ASP A 240 3.38 18.51 -6.83
CA ASP A 240 2.47 18.91 -5.74
C ASP A 240 1.61 17.71 -5.31
N ASN A 241 1.04 16.95 -6.27
CA ASN A 241 0.28 15.73 -5.98
C ASN A 241 1.12 14.67 -5.24
N VAL A 242 2.40 14.48 -5.59
CA VAL A 242 3.29 13.54 -4.89
C VAL A 242 3.52 13.96 -3.45
N THR A 243 3.72 15.26 -3.23
CA THR A 243 3.89 15.82 -1.89
C THR A 243 2.60 15.70 -1.08
N ASP A 244 1.46 16.04 -1.66
CA ASP A 244 0.17 16.14 -0.97
C ASP A 244 -0.52 14.79 -0.75
N TYR A 245 -0.40 13.85 -1.69
CA TYR A 245 -1.14 12.57 -1.66
C TYR A 245 -0.29 11.40 -1.19
N PHE A 246 1.00 11.43 -1.51
CA PHE A 246 1.92 10.32 -1.29
C PHE A 246 3.03 10.66 -0.29
N ASN A 247 2.88 11.75 0.48
CA ASN A 247 3.82 12.22 1.50
C ASN A 247 5.28 12.38 0.99
N GLY A 248 5.47 12.67 -0.30
CA GLY A 248 6.82 12.75 -0.89
C GLY A 248 7.55 11.41 -0.92
N HIS A 249 6.82 10.29 -1.04
CA HIS A 249 7.43 8.96 -1.06
C HIS A 249 8.26 8.75 -2.34
N THR A 250 9.53 8.37 -2.16
CA THR A 250 10.54 8.33 -3.23
C THR A 250 10.18 7.46 -4.45
N ILE A 251 9.29 6.47 -4.30
CA ILE A 251 8.83 5.65 -5.41
C ILE A 251 8.00 6.46 -6.42
N PHE A 252 7.20 7.42 -5.93
CA PHE A 252 6.37 8.27 -6.79
C PHE A 252 7.20 9.40 -7.40
N ASP A 253 8.23 9.89 -6.71
CA ASP A 253 9.22 10.81 -7.31
C ASP A 253 9.96 10.14 -8.48
N LYS A 254 10.39 8.88 -8.30
CA LYS A 254 11.00 8.10 -9.38
C LYS A 254 10.04 7.86 -10.53
N ALA A 255 8.79 7.47 -10.22
CA ALA A 255 7.76 7.27 -11.23
C ALA A 255 7.46 8.55 -12.02
N LEU A 256 7.47 9.71 -11.35
CA LEU A 256 7.32 11.03 -11.97
C LEU A 256 8.50 11.36 -12.89
N GLU A 257 9.73 11.19 -12.43
CA GLU A 257 10.93 11.41 -13.25
C GLU A 257 10.93 10.50 -14.48
N GLU A 258 10.72 9.19 -14.30
CA GLU A 258 10.63 8.22 -15.40
C GLU A 258 9.51 8.57 -16.40
N ALA A 259 8.35 9.02 -15.93
CA ALA A 259 7.24 9.43 -16.80
C ALA A 259 7.66 10.58 -17.71
N PHE A 260 8.34 11.59 -17.15
CA PHE A 260 8.78 12.75 -17.92
C PHE A 260 9.99 12.46 -18.80
N GLU A 261 10.88 11.55 -18.42
CA GLU A 261 11.93 11.04 -19.32
C GLU A 261 11.30 10.46 -20.60
N VAL A 262 10.28 9.61 -20.46
CA VAL A 262 9.54 9.06 -21.62
C VAL A 262 8.87 10.15 -22.46
N LEU A 263 8.24 11.15 -21.82
CA LEU A 263 7.59 12.26 -22.54
C LEU A 263 8.59 13.17 -23.28
N LEU A 264 9.80 13.33 -22.73
CA LEU A 264 10.85 14.13 -23.34
C LEU A 264 11.49 13.39 -24.52
N ASP A 265 11.72 12.08 -24.39
CA ASP A 265 12.28 11.22 -25.42
C ASP A 265 11.39 11.10 -26.66
N GLU A 266 10.07 11.26 -26.53
CA GLU A 266 9.18 11.44 -27.67
C GLU A 266 9.53 12.76 -28.41
N GLY A 267 10.47 12.64 -29.36
CA GLY A 267 11.38 13.69 -29.84
C GLY A 267 10.80 14.98 -30.44
N VAL A 268 9.51 15.25 -30.32
CA VAL A 268 8.88 16.54 -30.61
C VAL A 268 9.24 17.58 -29.54
N VAL A 269 9.33 17.19 -28.26
CA VAL A 269 9.61 18.11 -27.14
C VAL A 269 11.10 18.47 -27.05
N CYS A 270 12.01 17.51 -27.23
CA CYS A 270 13.46 17.79 -27.24
C CYS A 270 13.87 18.81 -28.30
N ARG A 271 13.34 18.73 -29.52
CA ARG A 271 13.61 19.73 -30.57
C ARG A 271 13.09 21.11 -30.21
N SER A 272 11.96 21.16 -29.53
CA SER A 272 11.29 22.37 -29.04
C SER A 272 12.11 23.07 -27.96
N ILE A 273 12.50 22.33 -26.91
CA ILE A 273 13.30 22.84 -25.80
C ILE A 273 14.66 23.32 -26.31
N VAL A 274 15.35 22.53 -27.16
CA VAL A 274 16.60 22.94 -27.82
C VAL A 274 16.43 24.24 -28.61
N ALA A 275 15.34 24.40 -29.36
CA ALA A 275 15.08 25.62 -30.12
C ALA A 275 14.88 26.84 -29.21
N LEU A 276 14.15 26.70 -28.11
CA LEU A 276 13.95 27.77 -27.12
C LEU A 276 15.26 28.21 -26.47
N PHE A 277 16.06 27.25 -26.02
CA PHE A 277 17.38 27.52 -25.46
C PHE A 277 18.27 28.24 -26.49
N LYS A 278 18.29 27.80 -27.76
CA LYS A 278 19.01 28.51 -28.84
C LYS A 278 18.53 29.95 -29.02
N THR A 279 17.22 30.20 -29.03
CA THR A 279 16.69 31.57 -29.23
C THR A 279 16.98 32.49 -28.05
N ASN A 280 16.96 32.00 -26.82
CA ASN A 280 17.28 32.79 -25.63
C ASN A 280 18.79 33.00 -25.44
N LEU A 281 19.64 32.00 -25.73
CA LEU A 281 21.09 32.18 -25.80
C LEU A 281 21.48 33.25 -26.81
N ASN A 282 20.88 33.24 -28.00
CA ASN A 282 21.15 34.26 -29.01
C ASN A 282 20.74 35.68 -28.55
N LYS A 283 19.69 35.81 -27.73
CA LYS A 283 19.28 37.09 -27.12
C LYS A 283 20.22 37.50 -25.96
N GLU A 284 20.72 36.55 -25.17
CA GLU A 284 21.68 36.83 -24.10
C GLU A 284 23.07 37.18 -24.64
N VAL A 285 23.58 36.47 -25.65
CA VAL A 285 24.86 36.82 -26.31
C VAL A 285 24.77 38.20 -26.96
N ALA A 286 23.59 38.61 -27.43
CA ALA A 286 23.36 39.95 -27.96
C ALA A 286 23.25 41.04 -26.87
N SER A 287 22.98 40.68 -25.60
CA SER A 287 22.73 41.65 -24.51
C SER A 287 23.77 41.64 -23.37
N ARG A 288 24.57 40.57 -23.21
CA ARG A 288 25.65 40.45 -22.21
C ARG A 288 26.83 39.66 -22.75
N SER A 289 28.03 40.16 -22.53
CA SER A 289 29.32 39.59 -22.96
C SER A 289 29.83 38.43 -22.09
N SER A 290 28.98 37.81 -21.26
CA SER A 290 29.36 36.71 -20.36
C SER A 290 28.20 35.74 -20.16
N VAL A 291 28.26 34.59 -20.84
CA VAL A 291 27.37 33.44 -20.60
C VAL A 291 27.93 32.66 -19.40
N ASP A 292 27.08 32.23 -18.47
CA ASP A 292 27.49 31.39 -17.33
C ASP A 292 28.05 30.06 -17.86
N PRO A 293 29.28 29.64 -17.47
CA PRO A 293 29.88 28.38 -17.90
C PRO A 293 28.99 27.15 -17.65
N ALA A 294 28.17 27.17 -16.60
CA ALA A 294 27.24 26.07 -16.29
C ALA A 294 26.07 26.02 -17.29
N GLU A 295 25.60 27.18 -17.77
CA GLU A 295 24.54 27.27 -18.78
C GLU A 295 25.07 26.86 -20.16
N SER A 296 26.31 27.24 -20.50
CA SER A 296 26.98 26.79 -21.73
C SER A 296 27.22 25.28 -21.75
N SER A 297 27.68 24.69 -20.65
CA SER A 297 27.90 23.25 -20.54
C SER A 297 26.59 22.45 -20.60
N PHE A 298 25.51 22.96 -20.00
CA PHE A 298 24.19 22.32 -20.06
C PHE A 298 23.60 22.38 -21.46
N CYS A 299 23.72 23.54 -22.13
CA CYS A 299 23.30 23.69 -23.51
C CYS A 299 24.11 22.78 -24.45
N ASP A 300 25.43 22.64 -24.25
CA ASP A 300 26.25 21.70 -25.03
C ASP A 300 25.85 20.23 -24.81
N CYS A 301 25.44 19.85 -23.58
CA CYS A 301 24.89 18.52 -23.28
C CYS A 301 23.56 18.26 -24.01
N ILE A 302 22.66 19.24 -24.03
CA ILE A 302 21.36 19.15 -24.72
C ILE A 302 21.54 19.20 -26.25
N LEU A 303 22.41 20.08 -26.75
CA LEU A 303 22.63 20.34 -28.18
C LEU A 303 23.31 19.19 -28.91
N LYS A 304 24.14 18.41 -28.22
CA LYS A 304 24.87 17.29 -28.84
C LYS A 304 24.00 16.09 -29.22
N GLN A 305 22.68 16.10 -28.98
CA GLN A 305 21.76 14.97 -29.28
C GLN A 305 22.13 13.62 -28.62
N VAL A 306 23.22 13.55 -27.84
CA VAL A 306 23.89 12.29 -27.44
C VAL A 306 23.75 12.03 -25.93
N GLY A 307 22.79 12.64 -25.23
CA GLY A 307 22.68 12.36 -23.80
C GLY A 307 21.48 12.92 -23.06
N PHE A 308 20.28 12.94 -23.65
CA PHE A 308 19.07 13.13 -22.84
C PHE A 308 18.88 11.98 -21.84
N ASP A 309 19.32 10.76 -22.18
CA ASP A 309 19.41 9.59 -21.29
C ASP A 309 20.18 9.83 -19.98
N ARG A 310 20.94 10.93 -19.87
CA ARG A 310 21.76 11.26 -18.69
C ARG A 310 21.29 12.50 -17.93
N VAL A 311 20.27 13.19 -18.42
CA VAL A 311 19.76 14.43 -17.80
C VAL A 311 18.38 14.15 -17.22
N LYS A 312 18.27 14.27 -15.90
CA LYS A 312 16.99 14.04 -15.19
C LYS A 312 15.94 15.06 -15.61
N ALA A 313 14.67 14.68 -15.64
CA ALA A 313 13.58 15.59 -15.96
C ALA A 313 13.54 16.79 -15.00
N SER A 314 13.80 16.59 -13.70
CA SER A 314 13.95 17.69 -12.73
C SER A 314 14.99 18.74 -13.13
N GLN A 315 16.11 18.35 -13.72
CA GLN A 315 17.16 19.27 -14.16
C GLN A 315 16.68 20.11 -15.34
N ILE A 316 15.95 19.51 -16.28
CA ILE A 316 15.35 20.20 -17.43
C ILE A 316 14.29 21.19 -16.96
N MET A 317 13.42 20.79 -16.03
CA MET A 317 12.35 21.64 -15.49
C MET A 317 12.90 22.82 -14.68
N ALA A 318 13.95 22.61 -13.88
CA ALA A 318 14.63 23.69 -13.14
C ALA A 318 15.25 24.74 -14.07
N GLN A 319 15.75 24.32 -15.24
CA GLN A 319 16.31 25.24 -16.22
C GLN A 319 15.22 25.99 -17.00
N LEU A 320 14.10 25.35 -17.31
CA LEU A 320 12.90 26.04 -17.81
C LEU A 320 12.36 27.09 -16.81
N GLU A 321 12.55 26.86 -15.51
CA GLU A 321 12.19 27.83 -14.48
C GLU A 321 13.05 29.09 -14.50
N LYS A 322 14.37 28.93 -14.63
CA LYS A 322 15.30 30.06 -14.80
C LYS A 322 15.00 30.86 -16.08
N LEU A 323 14.65 30.19 -17.17
CA LEU A 323 14.31 30.86 -18.44
C LEU A 323 13.00 31.64 -18.38
N HIS A 324 11.96 31.12 -17.72
CA HIS A 324 10.68 31.81 -17.60
C HIS A 324 10.80 33.11 -16.78
N MET A 325 11.63 33.09 -15.74
CA MET A 325 11.95 34.27 -14.90
C MET A 325 12.72 35.36 -15.66
N ARG A 326 13.40 35.05 -16.77
CA ARG A 326 14.15 36.02 -17.60
C ARG A 326 13.35 36.59 -18.77
N SER A 327 12.14 36.06 -19.03
CA SER A 327 11.26 36.46 -20.15
C SER A 327 10.13 37.41 -19.74
N ILE A 328 9.96 37.65 -18.44
CA ILE A 328 9.11 38.69 -17.84
C ILE A 328 10.03 39.85 -17.46
#